data_AF-A0A6F8LZF4-F1
#
_entry.id   AF-A0A6F8LZF4-F1
#
_cell.length_a   1.000
_cell.length_b   1.000
_cell.length_c   1.000
_cell.angle_alpha   90.00
_cell.angle_beta   90.00
_cell.angle_gamma   90.00
#
_symmetry.space_group_name_H-M   'P 1'
#
loop_
_entity.id
_entity.type
_entity.pdbx_description
1 polymer ?
#
loop_
_entity_poly.entity_id
_entity_poly.type
_entity_poly.pdbx_seq_one_letter_code
_entity_poly.pdbx_strand_id
1 'polypeptide(L)'
;MSDAAGARFAAAPTRRRPSRDALLAAYGTTVPDLVAPATVVLLCGINPSLESGATGFHFGTPSNRLWPVLHLAGFTPRRLHPSETDELVRRGISITNLVHRSTARADEISDDEVRAGVPRLTELVERVAPRWVAFLGLAAYRIGFGRRGAKVGRQAETLGSAGVWLLPNPSGLNAHYQLPDLVRVYGELRETAYS
;
A
#
# COMPACT_ATOMS: atom_id res chain seq x y z
N MET A 1 32.79 -0.67 -30.93
CA MET A 1 32.55 -1.52 -29.74
C MET A 1 31.73 -0.73 -28.74
N SER A 2 30.48 -1.13 -28.51
CA SER A 2 29.76 -1.02 -27.24
C SER A 2 28.40 -1.67 -27.46
N ASP A 3 28.15 -2.80 -26.81
CA ASP A 3 26.93 -3.58 -27.04
C ASP A 3 25.79 -3.04 -26.16
N ALA A 4 24.64 -2.76 -26.77
CA ALA A 4 23.47 -2.28 -26.04
C ALA A 4 22.76 -3.47 -25.38
N ALA A 5 23.31 -3.93 -24.25
CA ALA A 5 22.84 -5.11 -23.52
C ALA A 5 21.37 -4.96 -23.08
N GLY A 6 20.46 -5.46 -23.92
CA GLY A 6 19.03 -5.45 -23.68
C GLY A 6 18.67 -6.28 -22.45
N ALA A 7 18.34 -5.61 -21.35
CA ALA A 7 17.92 -6.26 -20.12
C ALA A 7 16.65 -7.10 -20.37
N ARG A 8 16.81 -8.42 -20.46
CA ARG A 8 15.69 -9.37 -20.51
C ARG A 8 14.95 -9.32 -19.17
N PHE A 9 13.87 -8.55 -19.13
CA PHE A 9 12.88 -8.66 -18.06
C PHE A 9 12.39 -10.12 -18.01
N ALA A 10 12.65 -10.79 -16.89
CA ALA A 10 12.11 -12.13 -16.65
C ALA A 10 10.57 -12.05 -16.67
N ALA A 11 9.91 -13.07 -17.22
CA ALA A 11 8.46 -13.13 -17.20
C ALA A 11 7.97 -13.11 -15.74
N ALA A 12 7.02 -12.23 -15.43
CA ALA A 12 6.50 -12.10 -14.07
C ALA A 12 5.97 -13.45 -13.57
N PRO A 13 6.32 -13.88 -12.34
CA PRO A 13 5.98 -15.20 -11.85
C PRO A 13 4.47 -15.40 -11.78
N THR A 14 3.99 -16.58 -12.17
CA THR A 14 2.56 -16.91 -12.07
C THR A 14 2.15 -16.96 -10.61
N ARG A 15 1.01 -16.33 -10.30
CA ARG A 15 0.50 -16.14 -8.93
C ARG A 15 -0.01 -17.45 -8.31
N ARG A 16 0.91 -18.33 -7.92
CA ARG A 16 0.61 -19.57 -7.20
C ARG A 16 0.05 -19.24 -5.81
N ARG A 17 -1.27 -19.44 -5.64
CA ARG A 17 -1.96 -19.26 -4.36
C ARG A 17 -1.31 -20.16 -3.28
N PRO A 18 -1.04 -19.65 -2.06
CA PRO A 18 -0.54 -20.47 -0.95
C PRO A 18 -1.50 -21.61 -0.57
N SER A 19 -0.96 -22.66 0.06
CA SER A 19 -1.78 -23.73 0.65
C SER A 19 -2.56 -23.21 1.86
N ARG A 20 -3.57 -23.97 2.31
CA ARG A 20 -4.31 -23.67 3.55
C ARG A 20 -3.36 -23.53 4.74
N ASP A 21 -2.40 -24.43 4.84
CA ASP A 21 -1.48 -24.50 5.99
C ASP A 21 -0.48 -23.35 5.96
N ALA A 22 -0.03 -22.92 4.77
CA ALA A 22 0.79 -21.71 4.62
C ALA A 22 0.03 -20.43 4.99
N LEU A 23 -1.29 -20.34 4.71
CA LEU A 23 -2.12 -19.24 5.17
C LEU A 23 -2.32 -19.26 6.70
N LEU A 24 -2.51 -20.44 7.30
CA LEU A 24 -2.63 -20.58 8.75
C LEU A 24 -1.31 -20.24 9.46
N ALA A 25 -0.17 -20.69 8.93
CA ALA A 25 1.16 -20.35 9.43
C ALA A 25 1.54 -18.86 9.23
N ALA A 26 0.81 -18.14 8.36
CA ALA A 26 0.98 -16.70 8.17
C ALA A 26 0.21 -15.84 9.18
N TYR A 27 -0.53 -16.42 10.13
CA TYR A 27 -1.02 -15.65 11.27
C TYR A 27 0.16 -15.13 12.11
N GLY A 28 0.12 -13.86 12.49
CA GLY A 28 1.20 -13.27 13.30
C GLY A 28 2.41 -12.77 12.49
N THR A 29 2.66 -13.30 11.28
CA THR A 29 3.83 -12.93 10.48
C THR A 29 3.75 -11.48 9.98
N THR A 30 4.92 -10.90 9.69
CA THR A 30 5.04 -9.52 9.23
C THR A 30 5.52 -9.48 7.78
N VAL A 31 5.07 -8.47 7.04
CA VAL A 31 5.65 -8.10 5.74
C VAL A 31 6.58 -6.90 5.96
N PRO A 32 7.84 -6.93 5.49
CA PRO A 32 8.75 -5.78 5.56
C PRO A 32 8.23 -4.56 4.80
N ASP A 33 8.60 -3.36 5.23
CA ASP A 33 8.33 -2.14 4.47
C ASP A 33 9.07 -2.16 3.12
N LEU A 34 8.37 -1.81 2.05
CA LEU A 34 8.99 -1.53 0.76
C LEU A 34 9.35 -0.05 0.72
N VAL A 35 10.63 0.29 0.83
CA VAL A 35 11.10 1.69 0.88
C VAL A 35 11.87 2.05 -0.38
N ALA A 36 11.41 3.09 -1.09
CA ALA A 36 12.09 3.67 -2.23
C ALA A 36 13.14 4.73 -1.79
N PRO A 37 14.34 4.78 -2.41
CA PRO A 37 15.41 5.73 -2.03
C PRO A 37 15.01 7.20 -2.09
N ALA A 38 14.07 7.56 -2.96
CA ALA A 38 13.45 8.89 -3.04
C ALA A 38 11.94 8.69 -3.09
N THR A 39 11.28 8.69 -1.92
CA THR A 39 9.84 8.41 -1.85
C THR A 39 9.02 9.66 -2.18
N VAL A 40 8.16 9.55 -3.18
CA VAL A 40 7.12 10.52 -3.53
C VAL A 40 5.81 10.17 -2.80
N VAL A 41 5.42 8.89 -2.81
CA VAL A 41 4.21 8.40 -2.13
C VAL A 41 4.52 7.21 -1.24
N LEU A 42 4.23 7.31 0.05
CA LEU A 42 4.18 6.17 0.97
C LEU A 42 2.72 5.66 1.07
N LEU A 43 2.45 4.51 0.47
CA LEU A 43 1.16 3.82 0.59
C LEU A 43 1.10 3.11 1.95
N CYS A 44 0.17 3.50 2.82
CA CYS A 44 -0.03 2.88 4.13
C CYS A 44 -1.28 2.00 4.11
N GLY A 45 -1.10 0.68 4.16
CA GLY A 45 -2.17 -0.27 4.44
C GLY A 45 -2.64 -0.25 5.89
N ILE A 46 -3.69 -1.01 6.19
CA ILE A 46 -4.13 -1.26 7.57
C ILE A 46 -3.18 -2.29 8.19
N ASN A 47 -3.23 -3.52 7.69
CA ASN A 47 -2.34 -4.61 8.01
C ASN A 47 -2.23 -5.60 6.82
N PRO A 48 -1.22 -6.48 6.78
CA PRO A 48 -1.12 -7.48 5.73
C PRO A 48 -2.19 -8.57 5.88
N SER A 49 -2.66 -9.10 4.75
CA SER A 49 -3.48 -10.33 4.74
C SER A 49 -2.61 -11.58 4.94
N LEU A 50 -3.19 -12.71 5.35
CA LEU A 50 -2.48 -14.01 5.43
C LEU A 50 -1.74 -14.38 4.13
N GLU A 51 -2.29 -14.07 2.95
CA GLU A 51 -1.58 -14.34 1.68
C GLU A 51 -0.39 -13.41 1.47
N SER A 52 -0.44 -12.16 1.96
CA SER A 52 0.72 -11.27 2.02
C SER A 52 1.75 -11.78 3.03
N GLY A 53 1.33 -12.21 4.22
CA GLY A 53 2.21 -12.82 5.23
C GLY A 53 2.83 -14.16 4.81
N ALA A 54 2.18 -14.90 3.91
CA ALA A 54 2.66 -16.17 3.35
C ALA A 54 3.56 -16.02 2.10
N THR A 55 3.54 -14.86 1.43
CA THR A 55 4.28 -14.63 0.17
C THR A 55 5.30 -13.49 0.24
N GLY A 56 5.24 -12.64 1.25
CA GLY A 56 5.94 -11.35 1.30
C GLY A 56 5.34 -10.28 0.38
N PHE A 57 4.30 -10.59 -0.41
CA PHE A 57 3.78 -9.67 -1.42
C PHE A 57 2.75 -8.70 -0.85
N HIS A 58 3.10 -7.41 -0.83
CA HIS A 58 2.21 -6.30 -0.52
C HIS A 58 0.95 -6.33 -1.40
N PHE A 59 -0.22 -6.35 -0.76
CA PHE A 59 -1.54 -6.45 -1.43
C PHE A 59 -1.63 -7.64 -2.42
N GLY A 60 -0.95 -8.75 -2.08
CA GLY A 60 -0.81 -9.93 -2.94
C GLY A 60 -2.09 -10.74 -3.19
N THR A 61 -3.13 -10.59 -2.36
CA THR A 61 -4.43 -11.28 -2.55
C THR A 61 -5.05 -10.93 -3.89
N PRO A 62 -5.39 -11.90 -4.74
CA PRO A 62 -6.00 -11.35 -6.75
C PRO A 62 -7.43 -10.79 -6.71
N SER A 63 -7.96 -10.63 -5.50
CA SER A 63 -9.17 -9.87 -5.18
C SER A 63 -8.86 -8.45 -4.69
N ASN A 64 -7.61 -8.14 -4.32
CA ASN A 64 -7.16 -6.78 -4.06
C ASN A 64 -6.91 -6.04 -5.38
N ARG A 65 -7.38 -4.80 -5.44
CA ARG A 65 -7.41 -3.99 -6.66
C ARG A 65 -6.26 -2.98 -6.76
N LEU A 66 -5.34 -2.91 -5.80
CA LEU A 66 -4.28 -1.90 -5.79
C LEU A 66 -3.44 -1.92 -7.08
N TRP A 67 -2.95 -3.09 -7.46
CA TRP A 67 -2.07 -3.24 -8.62
C TRP A 67 -2.75 -2.88 -9.97
N PRO A 68 -4.02 -3.25 -10.21
CA PRO A 68 -4.85 -2.64 -11.26
C PRO A 68 -5.02 -1.11 -11.14
N VAL A 69 -5.32 -0.59 -9.95
CA VAL A 69 -5.60 0.83 -9.73
C VAL A 69 -4.36 1.70 -9.96
N LEU A 70 -3.18 1.30 -9.48
CA LEU A 70 -1.92 2.02 -9.70
C LEU A 70 -1.60 2.18 -11.19
N HIS A 71 -1.91 1.16 -12.00
CA HIS A 71 -1.77 1.25 -13.45
C HIS A 71 -2.80 2.20 -14.07
N LEU A 72 -4.08 1.96 -13.80
CA LEU A 72 -5.18 2.69 -14.43
C LEU A 72 -5.25 4.17 -14.00
N ALA A 73 -4.74 4.49 -12.80
CA ALA A 73 -4.55 5.86 -12.31
C ALA A 73 -3.21 6.51 -12.73
N GLY A 74 -2.44 5.86 -13.61
CA GLY A 74 -1.25 6.46 -14.23
C GLY A 74 -0.02 6.57 -13.33
N PHE A 75 0.11 5.78 -12.26
CA PHE A 75 1.36 5.62 -11.53
C PHE A 75 2.32 4.68 -12.30
N THR A 76 1.81 3.56 -12.85
CA THR A 76 2.57 2.56 -13.59
C THR A 76 2.07 2.42 -15.05
N PRO A 77 2.96 2.18 -16.04
CA PRO A 77 2.63 2.20 -17.46
C PRO A 77 1.90 0.93 -17.92
N ARG A 78 1.96 -0.10 -17.07
CA ARG A 78 1.31 -1.41 -17.18
C ARG A 78 0.86 -1.84 -15.79
N ARG A 79 -0.02 -2.83 -15.70
CA ARG A 79 -0.28 -3.56 -14.46
C ARG A 79 0.96 -4.36 -14.08
N LEU A 80 1.51 -4.08 -12.90
CA LEU A 80 2.59 -4.88 -12.29
C LEU A 80 2.01 -6.11 -11.57
N HIS A 81 2.78 -7.20 -11.52
CA HIS A 81 2.60 -8.28 -10.56
C HIS A 81 3.15 -7.84 -9.18
N PRO A 82 2.59 -8.30 -8.04
CA PRO A 82 3.04 -7.88 -6.71
C PRO A 82 4.52 -8.16 -6.35
N SER A 83 5.23 -8.95 -7.15
CA SER A 83 6.67 -9.21 -7.03
C SER A 83 7.55 -8.23 -7.82
N GLU A 84 6.98 -7.36 -8.65
CA GLU A 84 7.73 -6.42 -9.51
C GLU A 84 8.01 -5.10 -8.78
N THR A 85 8.43 -5.20 -7.52
CA THR A 85 8.61 -4.08 -6.59
C THR A 85 9.63 -3.06 -7.09
N ASP A 86 10.62 -3.46 -7.88
CA ASP A 86 11.67 -2.58 -8.36
C ASP A 86 11.14 -1.50 -9.32
N GLU A 87 10.12 -1.79 -10.13
CA GLU A 87 9.51 -0.77 -10.99
C GLU A 87 8.66 0.21 -10.17
N LEU A 88 8.06 -0.26 -9.08
CA LEU A 88 7.31 0.57 -8.13
C LEU A 88 8.25 1.50 -7.34
N VAL A 89 9.38 0.96 -6.85
CA VAL A 89 10.43 1.72 -6.16
C VAL A 89 11.10 2.74 -7.06
N ARG A 90 11.40 2.42 -8.33
CA ARG A 90 11.92 3.38 -9.32
C ARG A 90 10.97 4.54 -9.61
N ARG A 91 9.70 4.45 -9.21
CA ARG A 91 8.68 5.50 -9.34
C ARG A 91 8.50 6.30 -8.05
N GLY A 92 9.34 6.08 -7.03
CA GLY A 92 9.25 6.72 -5.73
C GLY A 92 8.02 6.28 -4.92
N ILE A 93 7.52 5.07 -5.16
CA ILE A 93 6.36 4.54 -4.44
C ILE A 93 6.83 3.51 -3.42
N SER A 94 6.57 3.80 -2.15
CA SER A 94 6.87 2.96 -0.99
C SER A 94 5.58 2.33 -0.45
N ILE A 95 5.69 1.21 0.26
CA ILE A 95 4.56 0.53 0.91
C ILE A 95 4.89 0.17 2.35
N THR A 96 3.98 0.50 3.27
CA THR A 96 3.98 0.11 4.69
C THR A 96 2.57 -0.31 5.13
N ASN A 97 2.43 -0.75 6.38
CA ASN A 97 1.13 -0.94 7.03
C ASN A 97 1.16 -0.30 8.42
N LEU A 98 0.04 0.25 8.87
CA LEU A 98 -0.04 0.84 10.21
C LEU A 98 0.14 -0.22 11.31
N VAL A 99 -0.37 -1.44 11.08
CA VAL A 99 -0.15 -2.61 11.95
C VAL A 99 0.52 -3.72 11.14
N HIS A 100 1.63 -4.26 11.62
CA HIS A 100 2.43 -5.22 10.83
C HIS A 100 1.96 -6.68 10.93
N ARG A 101 1.08 -7.01 11.88
CA ARG A 101 0.57 -8.36 12.12
C ARG A 101 -0.36 -8.83 11.00
N SER A 102 -0.05 -9.95 10.37
CA SER A 102 -0.91 -10.56 9.35
C SER A 102 -2.14 -11.25 9.96
N THR A 103 -3.31 -11.04 9.34
CA THR A 103 -4.61 -11.63 9.73
C THR A 103 -5.44 -12.04 8.51
N ALA A 104 -6.56 -12.76 8.68
CA ALA A 104 -7.48 -13.07 7.58
C ALA A 104 -8.34 -11.86 7.20
N ARG A 105 -8.69 -11.02 8.19
CA ARG A 105 -9.54 -9.85 8.07
C ARG A 105 -9.00 -8.66 8.86
N ALA A 106 -9.26 -7.45 8.38
CA ALA A 106 -8.81 -6.22 9.03
C ALA A 106 -9.60 -5.85 10.31
N ASP A 107 -10.74 -6.52 10.58
CA ASP A 107 -11.50 -6.38 11.82
C ASP A 107 -11.01 -7.32 12.95
N GLU A 108 -9.95 -8.10 12.70
CA GLU A 108 -9.16 -8.80 13.74
C GLU A 108 -8.05 -7.93 14.35
N ILE A 109 -7.91 -6.68 13.89
CA ILE A 109 -6.98 -5.69 14.43
C ILE A 109 -7.73 -4.77 15.39
N SER A 110 -7.25 -4.71 16.62
CA SER A 110 -7.86 -3.89 17.66
C SER A 110 -7.61 -2.39 17.46
N ASP A 111 -8.52 -1.59 18.00
CA ASP A 111 -8.44 -0.12 18.04
C ASP A 111 -7.12 0.37 18.68
N ASP A 112 -6.57 -0.39 19.64
CA ASP A 112 -5.32 -0.09 20.33
C ASP A 112 -4.07 -0.58 19.59
N GLU A 113 -4.12 -1.70 18.84
CA GLU A 113 -3.06 -2.02 17.87
C GLU A 113 -2.93 -0.92 16.81
N VAL A 114 -4.06 -0.38 16.32
CA VAL A 114 -4.07 0.74 15.37
C VAL A 114 -3.41 2.00 15.96
N ARG A 115 -3.65 2.30 17.24
CA ARG A 115 -2.99 3.42 17.94
C ARG A 115 -1.49 3.16 18.16
N ALA A 116 -1.13 1.95 18.60
CA ALA A 116 0.26 1.55 18.82
C ALA A 116 1.10 1.53 17.54
N GLY A 117 0.47 1.40 16.37
CA GLY A 117 1.13 1.56 15.07
C GLY A 117 1.60 2.98 14.74
N VAL A 118 0.95 4.01 15.30
CA VAL A 118 1.18 5.42 14.89
C VAL A 118 2.60 5.90 15.14
N PRO A 119 3.25 5.70 16.31
CA PRO A 119 4.63 6.15 16.52
C PRO A 119 5.61 5.58 15.50
N ARG A 120 5.55 4.25 15.24
CA ARG A 120 6.39 3.57 14.24
C ARG A 120 6.16 4.10 12.82
N LEU A 121 4.92 4.47 12.48
CA LEU A 121 4.64 5.09 11.19
C LEU A 121 5.22 6.50 11.11
N THR A 122 5.14 7.30 12.18
CA THR A 122 5.77 8.63 12.25
C THR A 122 7.29 8.53 12.08
N GLU A 123 7.96 7.64 12.81
CA GLU A 123 9.41 7.37 12.67
C GLU A 123 9.79 6.94 11.25
N LEU A 124 8.96 6.14 10.58
CA LEU A 124 9.15 5.75 9.19
C LEU A 124 9.01 6.96 8.26
N VAL A 125 8.01 7.81 8.46
CA VAL A 125 7.75 9.01 7.64
C VAL A 125 8.86 10.06 7.82
N GLU A 126 9.36 10.26 9.04
CA GLU A 126 10.51 11.14 9.31
C GLU A 126 11.79 10.62 8.62
N ARG A 127 12.06 9.31 8.69
CA ARG A 127 13.23 8.67 8.06
C ARG A 127 13.18 8.62 6.53
N VAL A 128 11.98 8.48 5.96
CA VAL A 128 11.77 8.29 4.50
C VAL A 128 11.42 9.60 3.79
N ALA A 129 11.01 10.64 4.54
CA ALA A 129 10.65 11.98 4.06
C ALA A 129 9.76 12.00 2.78
N PRO A 130 8.64 11.25 2.74
CA PRO A 130 7.80 11.18 1.55
C PRO A 130 7.10 12.53 1.26
N ARG A 131 6.89 12.89 -0.01
CA ARG A 131 6.00 14.04 -0.35
C ARG A 131 4.58 13.82 0.19
N TRP A 132 4.07 12.58 0.09
CA TRP A 132 2.72 12.20 0.51
C TRP A 132 2.67 10.86 1.27
N VAL A 133 1.86 10.80 2.33
CA VAL A 133 1.44 9.54 2.98
C VAL A 133 -0.02 9.27 2.62
N ALA A 134 -0.29 8.14 1.97
CA ALA A 134 -1.59 7.78 1.43
C ALA A 134 -2.17 6.56 2.16
N PHE A 135 -3.14 6.79 3.05
CA PHE A 135 -3.76 5.72 3.84
C PHE A 135 -4.85 4.99 3.05
N LEU A 136 -4.69 3.68 2.88
CA LEU A 136 -5.57 2.83 2.07
C LEU A 136 -6.74 2.25 2.89
N GLY A 137 -7.54 3.15 3.47
CA GLY A 137 -8.69 2.83 4.30
C GLY A 137 -8.87 3.82 5.44
N LEU A 138 -9.98 4.56 5.43
CA LEU A 138 -10.20 5.69 6.35
C LEU A 138 -10.32 5.28 7.83
N ALA A 139 -10.79 4.06 8.13
CA ALA A 139 -11.02 3.62 9.51
C ALA A 139 -9.74 3.67 10.36
N ALA A 140 -8.66 3.04 9.89
CA ALA A 140 -7.39 2.99 10.61
C ALA A 140 -6.80 4.39 10.86
N TYR A 141 -6.88 5.30 9.89
CA TYR A 141 -6.48 6.70 10.08
C TYR A 141 -7.34 7.43 11.11
N ARG A 142 -8.68 7.30 11.02
CA ARG A 142 -9.63 7.93 11.97
C ARG A 142 -9.43 7.46 13.41
N ILE A 143 -9.05 6.19 13.60
CA ILE A 143 -8.78 5.58 14.91
C ILE A 143 -7.42 6.03 15.45
N GLY A 144 -6.34 5.82 14.68
CA GLY A 144 -4.97 6.09 15.11
C GLY A 144 -4.69 7.59 15.33
N PHE A 145 -5.14 8.45 14.43
CA PHE A 145 -4.92 9.90 14.50
C PHE A 145 -6.11 10.66 15.16
N GLY A 146 -7.12 9.94 15.65
CA GLY A 146 -8.32 10.50 16.29
C GLY A 146 -9.27 11.28 15.38
N ARG A 147 -8.99 11.39 14.07
CA ARG A 147 -9.68 12.27 13.10
C ARG A 147 -11.03 11.72 12.63
N ARG A 148 -11.95 11.41 13.54
CA ARG A 148 -13.27 10.77 13.28
C ARG A 148 -14.02 11.30 12.03
N GLY A 149 -13.98 12.62 11.78
CA GLY A 149 -14.66 13.26 10.65
C GLY A 149 -14.02 13.10 9.27
N ALA A 150 -12.76 12.66 9.19
CA ALA A 150 -11.92 12.69 7.98
C ALA A 150 -12.54 11.97 6.76
N LYS A 151 -12.30 12.50 5.56
CA LYS A 151 -12.93 12.09 4.29
C LYS A 151 -11.89 11.66 3.24
N VAL A 152 -12.32 11.02 2.15
CA VAL A 152 -11.44 10.67 1.02
C VAL A 152 -10.86 11.96 0.40
N GLY A 153 -9.60 11.90 -0.03
CA GLY A 153 -8.87 13.04 -0.62
C GLY A 153 -7.71 13.53 0.26
N ARG A 154 -7.13 14.66 -0.13
CA ARG A 154 -6.14 15.42 0.65
C ARG A 154 -6.73 15.88 2.00
N GLN A 155 -5.98 15.74 3.08
CA GLN A 155 -6.31 16.32 4.39
C GLN A 155 -5.62 17.68 4.58
N ALA A 156 -6.03 18.43 5.61
CA ALA A 156 -5.38 19.69 5.98
C ALA A 156 -4.12 19.47 6.82
N GLU A 157 -4.11 18.40 7.60
CA GLU A 157 -3.02 17.98 8.46
C GLU A 157 -1.88 17.29 7.67
N THR A 158 -0.65 17.45 8.15
CA THR A 158 0.54 16.71 7.67
C THR A 158 0.91 15.60 8.66
N LEU A 159 1.78 14.69 8.22
CA LEU A 159 2.50 13.75 9.08
C LEU A 159 3.99 14.03 8.95
N GLY A 160 4.57 14.70 9.95
CA GLY A 160 5.85 15.40 9.78
C GLY A 160 5.75 16.46 8.67
N SER A 161 6.69 16.44 7.73
CA SER A 161 6.68 17.26 6.51
C SER A 161 5.77 16.72 5.39
N ALA A 162 5.30 15.49 5.49
CA ALA A 162 4.55 14.82 4.43
C ALA A 162 3.07 15.24 4.42
N GLY A 163 2.51 15.51 3.24
CA GLY A 163 1.07 15.73 3.09
C GLY A 163 0.29 14.43 3.32
N VAL A 164 -0.88 14.50 3.96
CA VAL A 164 -1.73 13.31 4.18
C VAL A 164 -2.83 13.22 3.12
N TRP A 165 -3.01 12.02 2.57
CA TRP A 165 -4.10 11.67 1.66
C TRP A 165 -4.83 10.43 2.18
N LEU A 166 -6.16 10.42 2.11
CA LEU A 166 -6.97 9.26 2.48
C LEU A 166 -7.63 8.67 1.23
N LEU A 167 -7.39 7.39 0.99
CA LEU A 167 -7.90 6.65 -0.15
C LEU A 167 -8.85 5.53 0.33
N PRO A 168 -9.85 5.14 -0.49
CA PRO A 168 -10.64 3.95 -0.19
C PRO A 168 -9.76 2.69 -0.25
N ASN A 169 -10.05 1.73 0.62
CA ASN A 169 -9.30 0.48 0.68
C ASN A 169 -9.53 -0.33 -0.62
N PRO A 170 -8.48 -0.80 -1.31
CA PRO A 170 -8.61 -1.48 -2.60
C PRO A 170 -8.98 -2.97 -2.49
N SER A 171 -9.11 -3.52 -1.28
CA SER A 171 -9.60 -4.89 -1.05
C SER A 171 -10.95 -5.13 -1.74
N GLY A 172 -11.14 -6.31 -2.33
CA GLY A 172 -12.40 -6.70 -2.96
C GLY A 172 -13.60 -6.77 -2.01
N LEU A 173 -13.36 -6.75 -0.68
CA LEU A 173 -14.43 -6.64 0.33
C LEU A 173 -15.05 -5.24 0.40
N ASN A 174 -14.37 -4.20 -0.10
CA ASN A 174 -14.91 -2.84 -0.16
C ASN A 174 -15.85 -2.68 -1.35
N ALA A 175 -17.13 -3.04 -1.17
CA ALA A 175 -18.17 -2.93 -2.19
C ALA A 175 -18.62 -1.49 -2.48
N HIS A 176 -18.34 -0.53 -1.58
CA HIS A 176 -18.75 0.87 -1.74
C HIS A 176 -17.96 1.65 -2.80
N TYR A 177 -16.82 1.12 -3.25
CA TYR A 177 -16.00 1.71 -4.31
C TYR A 177 -15.76 0.66 -5.39
N GLN A 178 -16.18 0.94 -6.62
CA GLN A 178 -15.88 0.11 -7.78
C GLN A 178 -14.53 0.51 -8.37
N LEU A 179 -14.04 -0.26 -9.35
CA LEU A 179 -12.73 -0.01 -9.94
C LEU A 179 -12.60 1.42 -10.53
N PRO A 180 -13.60 1.99 -11.24
CA PRO A 180 -13.53 3.38 -11.72
C PRO A 180 -13.43 4.41 -10.59
N ASP A 181 -14.15 4.21 -9.47
CA ASP A 181 -14.10 5.14 -8.33
C ASP A 181 -12.72 5.16 -7.67
N LEU A 182 -12.11 3.97 -7.52
CA LEU A 182 -10.74 3.83 -7.03
C LEU A 182 -9.76 4.51 -7.99
N VAL A 183 -9.87 4.26 -9.30
CA VAL A 183 -8.99 4.87 -10.31
C VAL A 183 -9.05 6.39 -10.27
N ARG A 184 -10.24 6.98 -10.16
CA ARG A 184 -10.40 8.44 -10.06
C ARG A 184 -9.70 9.02 -8.82
N VAL A 185 -10.02 8.54 -7.61
CA VAL A 185 -9.49 9.13 -6.37
C VAL A 185 -8.01 8.83 -6.13
N TYR A 186 -7.46 7.78 -6.74
CA TYR A 186 -6.02 7.54 -6.78
C TYR A 186 -5.34 8.41 -7.86
N GLY A 187 -6.04 8.74 -8.95
CA GLY A 187 -5.60 9.69 -9.98
C GLY A 187 -5.42 11.11 -9.44
N GLU A 188 -6.37 11.59 -8.62
CA GLU A 188 -6.30 12.89 -7.93
C GLU A 188 -5.00 13.02 -7.08
N LEU A 189 -4.58 11.93 -6.41
CA LEU A 189 -3.30 11.86 -5.72
C LEU A 189 -2.12 11.83 -6.71
N ARG A 190 -2.20 11.02 -7.77
CA ARG A 190 -1.15 10.90 -8.80
C ARG A 190 -0.84 12.24 -9.48
N GLU A 191 -1.86 13.04 -9.76
CA GLU A 191 -1.71 14.38 -10.31
C GLU A 191 -1.01 15.31 -9.31
N THR A 192 -1.45 15.31 -8.04
CA THR A 192 -0.86 16.18 -6.99
C THR A 192 0.54 15.75 -6.53
N ALA A 193 0.89 14.47 -6.66
CA ALA A 193 2.16 13.91 -6.21
C ALA A 193 3.27 13.94 -7.29
N TYR A 194 2.89 13.94 -8.58
CA TYR A 194 3.81 13.90 -9.72
C TYR A 194 3.69 15.11 -10.67
N SER A 195 3.08 16.20 -10.17
CA SER A 195 3.43 17.58 -10.54
C SER A 195 4.60 18.10 -9.70
#